data_AF-A0A7R7ZY27-F1
#
_entry.id   AF-A0A7R7ZY27-F1
#
_cell.length_a   1.000
_cell.length_b   1.000
_cell.length_c   1.000
_cell.angle_alpha   90.00
_cell.angle_beta   90.00
_cell.angle_gamma   90.00
#
_symmetry.space_group_name_H-M   'P 1'
#
loop_
_entity.id
_entity.type
_entity.pdbx_description
1 polymer ?
#
loop_
_entity_poly.entity_id
_entity_poly.type
_entity_poly.pdbx_seq_one_letter_code
_entity_poly.pdbx_strand_id
1 'polypeptide(L)'
;MSLATPTLSHALVLIFAISFSITAAYNIMNILIVDLYYSTPATAMAANNLVRCFLGAAATGLVHPAMVRWGTGWTYGMVGGMVGAVVCPLLGWVYVKGMEWRCADERYRPVAEE
;
A
#
# COMPACT_ATOMS: atom_id res chain seq x y z
N MET A 1 12.83 30.30 13.75
CA MET A 1 12.99 28.83 13.74
C MET A 1 13.52 28.44 12.36
N SER A 2 14.82 28.19 12.26
CA SER A 2 15.49 27.86 11.01
C SER A 2 15.07 26.44 10.60
N LEU A 3 14.26 26.32 9.54
CA LEU A 3 14.04 25.03 8.89
C LEU A 3 15.36 24.65 8.22
N ALA A 4 16.11 23.73 8.84
CA ALA A 4 17.18 23.03 8.14
C ALA A 4 16.54 22.39 6.91
N THR A 5 16.83 22.93 5.74
CA THR A 5 16.42 22.32 4.48
C THR A 5 16.99 20.91 4.46
N PRO A 6 16.17 19.86 4.30
CA PRO A 6 16.71 18.51 4.15
C PRO A 6 17.69 18.56 2.99
N THR A 7 18.90 18.06 3.20
CA THR A 7 19.91 18.04 2.14
C THR A 7 19.32 17.25 0.97
N LEU A 8 19.43 17.81 -0.24
CA LEU A 8 18.75 17.32 -1.45
C LEU A 8 18.94 15.80 -1.65
N SER A 9 20.13 15.29 -1.31
CA SER A 9 20.44 13.86 -1.33
C SER A 9 19.49 13.03 -0.47
N HIS A 10 19.17 13.44 0.75
CA HIS A 10 18.28 12.69 1.64
C HIS A 10 16.85 12.67 1.10
N ALA A 11 16.36 13.80 0.58
CA ALA A 11 15.03 13.86 -0.04
C ALA A 11 14.93 12.93 -1.27
N LEU A 12 15.97 12.91 -2.10
CA LEU A 12 16.05 12.05 -3.28
C LEU A 12 16.09 10.56 -2.92
N VAL A 13 16.90 10.18 -1.93
CA VAL A 13 16.98 8.79 -1.47
C VAL A 13 15.65 8.33 -0.88
N LEU A 14 15.00 9.17 -0.07
CA LEU A 14 13.70 8.85 0.53
C LEU A 14 12.61 8.69 -0.53
N ILE A 15 12.49 9.64 -1.46
CA ILE A 15 11.45 9.55 -2.50
C ILE A 15 11.70 8.38 -3.45
N PHE A 16 12.96 8.06 -3.74
CA PHE A 16 13.34 6.87 -4.50
C PHE A 16 12.91 5.59 -3.79
N ALA A 17 13.27 5.42 -2.52
CA ALA A 17 12.92 4.22 -1.75
C ALA A 17 11.40 4.03 -1.64
N ILE A 18 10.65 5.11 -1.40
CA ILE A 18 9.20 5.08 -1.32
C ILE A 18 8.60 4.71 -2.68
N SER A 19 9.02 5.38 -3.76
CA SER A 19 8.49 5.14 -5.11
C SER A 19 8.82 3.73 -5.59
N PHE A 20 10.03 3.24 -5.33
CA PHE A 20 10.46 1.88 -5.66
C PHE A 20 9.60 0.84 -4.93
N SER A 21 9.42 1.00 -3.62
CA SER A 21 8.62 0.07 -2.80
C SER A 21 7.16 0.04 -3.24
N ILE A 22 6.55 1.21 -3.49
CA ILE A 22 5.16 1.31 -3.97
C ILE A 22 5.03 0.64 -5.34
N THR A 23 5.96 0.90 -6.26
CA THR A 23 5.93 0.34 -7.61
C THR A 23 6.10 -1.18 -7.58
N ALA A 24 7.05 -1.69 -6.80
CA ALA A 24 7.26 -3.13 -6.64
C ALA A 24 6.00 -3.82 -6.09
N ALA A 25 5.41 -3.30 -5.01
CA ALA A 25 4.19 -3.84 -4.42
C ALA A 25 3.00 -3.78 -5.39
N TYR A 26 2.85 -2.70 -6.14
CA TYR A 26 1.76 -2.54 -7.11
C TYR A 26 1.85 -3.54 -8.27
N ASN A 27 3.07 -3.81 -8.76
CA ASN A 27 3.27 -4.82 -9.80
C ASN A 27 2.88 -6.22 -9.30
N ILE A 28 3.30 -6.59 -8.09
CA ILE A 28 2.93 -7.88 -7.48
C ILE A 28 1.41 -7.99 -7.33
N MET A 29 0.76 -6.93 -6.84
CA MET A 29 -0.71 -6.90 -6.70
C MET A 29 -1.43 -7.07 -8.04
N ASN A 30 -0.97 -6.40 -9.10
CA ASN A 30 -1.57 -6.52 -10.43
C ASN A 30 -1.49 -7.96 -10.97
N ILE A 31 -0.34 -8.62 -10.79
CA ILE A 31 -0.16 -10.03 -11.19
C ILE A 31 -1.09 -10.93 -10.38
N LEU A 32 -1.10 -10.77 -9.05
CA LEU A 32 -1.94 -11.55 -8.14
C LEU A 32 -3.43 -11.42 -8.45
N ILE A 33 -3.91 -10.23 -8.82
CA ILE A 33 -5.29 -9.99 -9.20
C ILE A 33 -5.66 -10.81 -10.46
N VAL A 34 -4.77 -10.86 -11.44
CA VAL A 34 -4.99 -11.63 -12.68
C VAL A 34 -4.96 -13.13 -12.38
N ASP A 35 -4.04 -13.58 -11.52
CA ASP A 35 -3.95 -14.98 -11.12
C ASP A 35 -5.20 -15.44 -10.34
N LEU A 36 -5.75 -14.56 -9.48
CA LEU A 36 -6.94 -14.88 -8.68
C LEU A 36 -8.24 -14.77 -9.50
N TYR A 37 -8.34 -13.80 -10.41
CA TYR A 37 -9.54 -13.53 -11.22
C TYR A 37 -9.32 -13.83 -12.70
N TYR A 38 -8.90 -15.06 -13.02
CA TYR A 38 -8.62 -15.49 -14.40
C TYR A 38 -9.83 -15.35 -15.35
N SER A 39 -11.05 -15.45 -14.83
CA SER A 39 -12.29 -15.37 -15.63
C SER A 39 -12.69 -13.94 -16.01
N THR A 40 -12.32 -12.94 -15.19
CA THR A 40 -12.69 -11.53 -15.40
C THR A 40 -11.58 -10.54 -14.99
N PRO A 41 -10.35 -10.71 -15.52
CA PRO A 41 -9.19 -9.92 -15.06
C PRO A 41 -9.35 -8.43 -15.35
N ALA A 42 -9.97 -8.08 -16.48
CA ALA A 42 -10.19 -6.68 -16.87
C ALA A 42 -11.05 -5.90 -15.85
N THR A 43 -12.12 -6.52 -15.34
CA THR A 43 -13.01 -5.89 -14.36
C THR A 43 -12.33 -5.73 -13.01
N ALA A 44 -11.59 -6.75 -12.57
CA ALA A 44 -10.84 -6.68 -11.31
C ALA A 44 -9.75 -5.60 -11.35
N MET A 45 -9.02 -5.49 -12.47
CA MET A 45 -8.02 -4.44 -12.69
C MET A 45 -8.63 -3.03 -12.77
N ALA A 46 -9.81 -2.90 -13.38
CA ALA A 46 -10.54 -1.63 -13.42
C ALA A 46 -10.97 -1.19 -12.02
N ALA A 47 -11.52 -2.10 -11.22
CA ALA A 47 -11.90 -1.85 -9.83
C ALA A 47 -10.68 -1.47 -8.97
N ASN A 48 -9.55 -2.16 -9.15
CA ASN A 48 -8.31 -1.84 -8.43
C ASN A 48 -7.83 -0.40 -8.73
N ASN A 49 -7.82 -0.01 -10.00
CA ASN A 49 -7.48 1.35 -10.39
C ASN A 49 -8.46 2.39 -9.85
N LEU A 50 -9.76 2.07 -9.82
CA LEU A 50 -10.79 2.95 -9.27
C LEU A 50 -10.57 3.22 -7.78
N VAL A 51 -10.35 2.16 -6.99
CA VAL A 51 -10.06 2.26 -5.55
C VAL A 51 -8.80 3.09 -5.31
N ARG A 52 -7.72 2.82 -6.04
CA ARG A 52 -6.46 3.58 -5.95
C ARG A 52 -6.67 5.07 -6.22
N CYS A 53 -7.40 5.41 -7.28
CA CYS A 53 -7.66 6.80 -7.64
C CYS A 53 -8.51 7.53 -6.59
N PHE A 54 -9.58 6.90 -6.08
CA PHE A 54 -10.40 7.50 -5.03
C PHE A 54 -9.63 7.70 -3.73
N LEU A 55 -8.83 6.72 -3.31
CA LEU A 55 -7.98 6.83 -2.13
C LEU A 55 -6.95 7.96 -2.30
N GLY A 56 -6.31 8.07 -3.46
CA GLY A 56 -5.37 9.15 -3.77
C GLY A 56 -6.01 10.53 -3.78
N ALA A 57 -7.21 10.65 -4.36
CA ALA A 57 -7.98 11.89 -4.37
C ALA A 57 -8.42 12.30 -2.96
N ALA A 58 -8.95 11.36 -2.17
CA ALA A 58 -9.35 11.60 -0.79
C ALA A 58 -8.15 12.01 0.07
N ALA A 59 -7.01 11.32 -0.05
CA ALA A 59 -5.79 11.66 0.66
C ALA A 59 -5.30 13.08 0.30
N THR A 60 -5.23 13.40 -1.00
CA THR A 60 -4.81 14.73 -1.47
C THR A 60 -5.76 15.83 -1.01
N GLY A 61 -7.07 15.57 -1.06
CA GLY A 61 -8.10 16.50 -0.60
C GLY A 61 -8.07 16.75 0.91
N LEU A 62 -7.63 15.76 1.70
CA LEU A 62 -7.52 15.89 3.16
C LEU A 62 -6.22 16.59 3.61
N VAL A 63 -5.15 16.50 2.82
CA VAL A 63 -3.82 17.03 3.19
C VAL A 63 -3.85 18.56 3.38
N HIS A 64 -4.45 19.30 2.45
CA HIS A 64 -4.51 20.77 2.54
C HIS A 64 -5.26 21.29 3.79
N PRO A 65 -6.51 20.87 4.08
CA PRO A 65 -7.19 21.32 5.30
C PRO A 65 -6.47 20.85 6.57
N ALA A 66 -5.85 19.67 6.58
CA ALA A 66 -5.09 19.19 7.72
C ALA A 66 -3.83 20.05 7.99
N MET A 67 -3.13 20.51 6.95
CA MET A 67 -1.99 21.43 7.09
C MET A 67 -2.43 22.78 7.67
N VAL A 68 -3.56 23.33 7.22
CA VAL A 68 -4.10 24.61 7.70
C VAL A 68 -4.57 24.52 9.15
N ARG A 69 -5.14 23.39 9.57
CA ARG A 69 -5.69 23.20 10.91
C ARG A 69 -4.62 22.92 11.98
N TRP A 70 -3.64 22.07 11.67
CA TRP A 70 -2.70 21.51 12.68
C TRP A 70 -1.24 21.88 12.44
N GLY A 71 -0.91 22.52 11.32
CA GLY A 71 0.46 22.82 10.94
C GLY A 71 1.20 21.62 10.34
N THR A 72 2.26 21.90 9.60
CA THR A 72 2.94 20.95 8.71
C THR A 72 3.58 19.76 9.45
N GLY A 73 4.14 19.98 10.64
CA GLY A 73 4.79 18.92 11.42
C GLY A 73 3.82 17.85 11.93
N TRP A 74 2.65 18.27 12.42
CA TRP A 74 1.60 17.35 12.88
C TRP A 74 0.94 16.58 11.74
N THR A 75 0.82 17.18 10.56
CA THR A 75 0.26 16.49 9.38
C THR A 75 1.14 15.33 8.93
N TYR A 76 2.45 15.56 8.79
CA TYR A 76 3.39 14.48 8.45
C TYR A 76 3.50 13.43 9.56
N GLY A 77 3.47 13.85 10.82
CA GLY A 77 3.44 12.93 11.97
C GLY A 77 2.19 12.03 11.98
N MET A 78 1.02 12.59 11.66
CA MET A 78 -0.23 11.82 11.56
C MET A 78 -0.18 10.83 10.40
N VAL A 79 0.32 11.23 9.22
CA VAL A 79 0.48 10.32 8.07
C VAL A 79 1.45 9.20 8.40
N GLY A 80 2.61 9.51 8.99
CA GLY A 80 3.57 8.51 9.45
C GLY A 80 2.98 7.58 10.51
N GLY A 81 2.23 8.13 11.46
CA GLY A 81 1.52 7.38 12.49
C GLY A 81 0.44 6.46 11.91
N MET A 82 -0.33 6.91 10.92
CA MET A 82 -1.32 6.09 10.23
C MET A 82 -0.65 4.94 9.47
N VAL A 83 0.44 5.21 8.76
CA VAL A 83 1.22 4.16 8.07
C VAL A 83 1.78 3.15 9.09
N GLY A 84 2.41 3.62 10.16
CA GLY A 84 2.98 2.75 11.19
C GLY A 84 1.93 1.95 11.98
N ALA A 85 0.80 2.57 12.33
CA ALA A 85 -0.22 1.96 13.19
C ALA A 85 -1.23 1.11 12.41
N VAL A 86 -1.36 1.29 11.10
CA VAL A 86 -2.34 0.55 10.28
C VAL A 86 -1.64 -0.35 9.28
N VAL A 87 -0.71 0.18 8.48
CA VAL A 87 -0.09 -0.58 7.39
C VAL A 87 0.88 -1.63 7.92
N CYS A 88 1.75 -1.28 8.89
CA CYS A 88 2.70 -2.24 9.46
C CYS A 88 2.03 -3.44 10.15
N PRO A 89 1.01 -3.28 11.02
CA PRO A 89 0.35 -4.44 11.64
C PRO A 89 -0.47 -5.24 10.64
N LEU A 90 -1.10 -4.62 9.64
CA LEU A 90 -1.81 -5.37 8.58
C LEU A 90 -0.83 -6.21 7.76
N LEU A 91 0.32 -5.65 7.37
CA LEU A 91 1.37 -6.38 6.67
C LEU A 91 1.94 -7.51 7.54
N GLY A 92 2.18 -7.25 8.82
CA GLY A 92 2.63 -8.27 9.77
C GLY A 92 1.61 -9.40 9.91
N TRP A 93 0.32 -9.07 9.98
CA TRP A 93 -0.77 -10.05 10.04
C TRP A 93 -0.82 -10.92 8.79
N VAL A 94 -0.76 -10.32 7.60
CA VAL A 94 -0.72 -11.03 6.32
C VAL A 94 0.53 -11.88 6.19
N TYR A 95 1.68 -11.43 6.72
CA TYR A 95 2.92 -12.20 6.68
C TYR A 95 2.85 -13.46 7.56
N VAL A 96 2.34 -13.33 8.79
CA VAL A 96 2.21 -14.45 9.72
C VAL A 96 1.13 -15.43 9.26
N LYS A 97 -0.06 -14.93 8.93
CA LYS A 97 -1.21 -15.76 8.54
C LYS A 97 -1.14 -16.24 7.09
N GLY A 98 -0.39 -15.56 6.23
CA GLY A 98 -0.29 -15.91 4.81
C GLY A 98 0.34 -17.27 4.57
N MET A 99 1.29 -17.71 5.41
CA MET A 99 1.84 -19.07 5.34
C MET A 99 0.80 -20.10 5.79
N GLU A 100 0.09 -19.86 6.90
CA GLU A 100 -0.97 -20.75 7.36
C GLU A 100 -2.08 -20.90 6.33
N TRP A 101 -2.50 -19.80 5.66
CA TRP A 101 -3.52 -19.84 4.62
C TRP A 101 -3.09 -20.64 3.39
N ARG A 102 -1.81 -20.51 2.97
CA ARG A 102 -1.26 -21.30 1.85
C ARG A 102 -1.21 -22.80 2.17
N CYS A 103 -0.74 -23.16 3.37
CA CYS A 103 -0.70 -24.56 3.78
C CYS A 103 -2.09 -25.15 4.01
N ALA A 104 -3.08 -24.34 4.42
CA ALA A 104 -4.46 -24.76 4.57
C ALA A 104 -5.14 -25.02 3.21
N ASP A 105 -4.88 -24.17 2.22
CA ASP A 105 -5.41 -24.32 0.85
C ASP A 105 -4.85 -25.57 0.15
N GLU A 106 -3.55 -25.84 0.31
CA GLU A 106 -2.92 -27.04 -0.27
C GLU A 106 -3.41 -28.34 0.39
N ARG A 107 -3.80 -28.28 1.67
CA ARG A 107 -4.47 -29.39 2.36
C ARG A 107 -5.91 -29.60 1.90
N TYR A 108 -6.57 -28.55 1.38
CA TYR A 108 -7.97 -28.59 0.94
C TYR A 108 -8.12 -28.77 -0.57
N ARG A 109 -7.04 -28.75 -1.38
CA ARG A 109 -7.06 -29.28 -2.75
C ARG A 109 -7.23 -30.80 -2.65
N PRO A 110 -8.44 -31.36 -2.90
CA PRO A 110 -8.51 -32.80 -3.09
C PRO A 110 -7.59 -33.14 -4.26
N VAL A 111 -6.87 -34.24 -4.12
CA VAL A 111 -6.05 -34.84 -5.19
C VAL A 111 -7.00 -35.21 -6.33
N ALA A 112 -7.24 -34.26 -7.21
CA ALA A 112 -8.08 -34.35 -8.40
C ALA A 112 -7.27 -33.58 -9.47
N GLU A 113 -6.76 -34.19 -10.55
CA GLU A 113 -7.08 -35.46 -11.20
C GLU A 113 -5.77 -36.03 -11.80
N GLU A 114 -5.46 -37.29 -11.49
CA GLU A 114 -4.64 -38.18 -12.33
C GLU A 114 -5.58 -39.01 -13.23
#